data_AF-A0A6G3TRX5-F1
#
_entry.id   AF-A0A6G3TRX5-F1
#
_cell.length_a   1.000
_cell.length_b   1.000
_cell.length_c   1.000
_cell.angle_alpha   90.00
_cell.angle_beta   90.00
_cell.angle_gamma   90.00
#
_symmetry.space_group_name_H-M   'P 1'
#
loop_
_entity.id
_entity.type
_entity.pdbx_description
1 polymer ?
#
loop_
_entity_poly.entity_id
_entity_poly.type
_entity_poly.pdbx_seq_one_letter_code
_entity_poly.pdbx_strand_id
1 'polypeptide(L)'
;TGRALHIGRLRITEHPAAPPLVVDWRAPVSRAFYQATAGDPRGVAVRRRFGWAPGSRGDAADLTGMEDEHLGRGESRASAIVAREIERPRVGPMRDIAATIQPEQDDLVRAALGSTVCVQGAPGTGKTAVGLHRAAYLLYTHPQRIRRGGLLILGPNPTFLSYIAEVLPALGESGVRQSTLDREIARHPVTRTDDAPAAALKHDARTAEVLRRALYARVDPGAAGDLAVPDGAYRWRVPAEALARIVAEVREEEPPYDVGRERVRARIVRYVQERAERRAGPQSNAWL
;
A
#
# COMPACT_ATOMS: atom_id res chain seq x y z
N THR A 1 41.54 -12.81 11.60
CA THR A 1 41.40 -11.77 10.56
C THR A 1 39.93 -11.46 10.36
N GLY A 2 39.44 -10.35 10.88
CA GLY A 2 38.05 -9.92 10.69
C GLY A 2 37.92 -9.03 9.45
N ARG A 3 36.81 -9.14 8.72
CA ARG A 3 36.49 -8.23 7.61
C ARG A 3 35.69 -7.06 8.14
N ALA A 4 36.11 -5.83 7.84
CA ALA A 4 35.33 -4.63 8.14
C ALA A 4 34.22 -4.44 7.10
N LEU A 5 33.01 -4.11 7.55
CA LEU A 5 31.87 -3.74 6.72
C LEU A 5 31.35 -2.38 7.18
N HIS A 6 31.25 -1.42 6.26
CA HIS A 6 30.56 -0.16 6.50
C HIS A 6 29.13 -0.28 6.03
N ILE A 7 28.18 0.20 6.84
CA ILE A 7 26.76 0.16 6.53
C ILE A 7 26.25 1.59 6.40
N GLY A 8 25.45 1.85 5.37
CA GLY A 8 24.89 3.17 5.11
C GLY A 8 23.53 3.12 4.41
N ARG A 9 22.95 4.31 4.20
CA ARG A 9 21.65 4.48 3.53
C ARG A 9 21.64 3.93 2.11
N LEU A 10 22.78 4.07 1.42
CA LEU A 10 22.97 3.68 0.03
C LEU A 10 24.24 2.84 -0.12
N ARG A 11 24.23 1.94 -1.10
CA ARG A 11 25.44 1.23 -1.52
C ARG A 11 26.43 2.20 -2.18
N ILE A 12 27.70 2.15 -1.77
CA ILE A 12 28.81 2.87 -2.42
C ILE A 12 29.83 1.85 -2.93
N THR A 13 30.22 1.96 -4.19
CA THR A 13 31.17 1.05 -4.84
C THR A 13 32.03 1.83 -5.82
N GLU A 14 33.34 1.53 -5.90
CA GLU A 14 34.22 2.12 -6.91
C GLU A 14 33.99 1.48 -8.29
N HIS A 15 33.78 0.16 -8.29
CA HIS A 15 33.52 -0.63 -9.49
C HIS A 15 32.39 -1.63 -9.24
N PRO A 16 31.51 -1.94 -10.23
CA PRO A 16 30.40 -2.87 -10.04
C PRO A 16 30.81 -4.28 -9.57
N ALA A 17 31.96 -4.76 -10.06
CA ALA A 17 32.51 -6.09 -9.74
C ALA A 17 33.33 -6.12 -8.43
N ALA A 18 33.64 -4.96 -7.85
CA ALA A 18 34.38 -4.89 -6.59
C ALA A 18 33.43 -5.02 -5.39
N PRO A 19 33.93 -5.52 -4.25
CA PRO A 19 33.21 -5.40 -2.99
C PRO A 19 32.82 -3.95 -2.71
N PRO A 20 31.59 -3.67 -2.23
CA PRO A 20 31.19 -2.31 -1.93
C PRO A 20 32.01 -1.72 -0.77
N LEU A 21 32.33 -0.44 -0.88
CA LEU A 21 32.90 0.35 0.21
C LEU A 21 31.88 0.52 1.34
N VAL A 22 30.61 0.75 0.97
CA VAL A 22 29.47 0.85 1.88
C VAL A 22 28.38 -0.11 1.44
N VAL A 23 27.98 -0.99 2.33
CA VAL A 23 26.86 -1.90 2.18
C VAL A 23 25.56 -1.15 2.49
N ASP A 24 24.55 -1.37 1.68
CA ASP A 24 23.20 -0.85 1.94
C ASP A 24 22.62 -1.48 3.21
N TRP A 25 22.01 -0.68 4.07
CA TRP A 25 21.38 -1.14 5.31
C TRP A 25 20.32 -2.24 5.09
N ARG A 26 19.73 -2.30 3.90
CA ARG A 26 18.71 -3.30 3.53
C ARG A 26 19.32 -4.66 3.19
N ALA A 27 20.60 -4.72 2.83
CA ALA A 27 21.26 -5.96 2.47
C ALA A 27 21.17 -7.00 3.62
N PRO A 28 21.01 -8.30 3.33
CA PRO A 28 20.87 -9.32 4.36
C PRO A 28 22.04 -9.35 5.37
N VAL A 29 23.26 -9.09 4.90
CA VAL A 29 24.46 -9.04 5.75
C VAL A 29 24.41 -7.92 6.80
N SER A 30 23.69 -6.84 6.52
CA SER A 30 23.52 -5.71 7.43
C SER A 30 22.64 -6.03 8.64
N ARG A 31 21.87 -7.13 8.61
CA ARG A 31 21.02 -7.58 9.72
C ARG A 31 21.81 -7.79 11.02
N ALA A 32 23.05 -8.30 10.90
CA ALA A 32 23.91 -8.51 12.07
C ALA A 32 24.23 -7.20 12.80
N PHE A 33 24.35 -6.06 12.10
CA PHE A 33 24.58 -4.77 12.74
C PHE A 33 23.43 -4.33 13.64
N TYR A 34 22.19 -4.58 13.21
CA TYR A 34 20.99 -4.19 13.96
C TYR A 34 20.62 -5.17 15.07
N GLN A 35 20.79 -6.47 14.83
CA GLN A 35 20.29 -7.51 15.75
C GLN A 35 21.34 -8.08 16.70
N ALA A 36 22.64 -7.85 16.46
CA ALA A 36 23.67 -8.35 17.36
C ALA A 36 23.59 -7.65 18.72
N THR A 37 23.81 -8.44 19.77
CA THR A 37 23.87 -8.02 21.17
C THR A 37 25.12 -8.62 21.85
N ALA A 38 25.42 -8.21 23.07
CA ALA A 38 26.53 -8.80 23.84
C ALA A 38 26.34 -10.30 24.10
N GLY A 39 25.10 -10.75 24.29
CA GLY A 39 24.75 -12.16 24.52
C GLY A 39 24.62 -12.99 23.23
N ASP A 40 24.33 -12.33 22.10
CA ASP A 40 24.32 -12.94 20.76
C ASP A 40 25.02 -12.00 19.76
N PRO A 41 26.36 -12.06 19.65
CA PRO A 41 27.12 -11.14 18.81
C PRO A 41 26.93 -11.37 17.30
N ARG A 42 26.37 -12.51 16.87
CA ARG A 42 26.14 -12.85 15.46
C ARG A 42 27.35 -12.64 14.54
N GLY A 43 28.55 -12.96 15.05
CA GLY A 43 29.81 -12.78 14.33
C GLY A 43 30.36 -11.34 14.29
N VAL A 44 29.68 -10.38 14.94
CA VAL A 44 30.15 -9.00 15.08
C VAL A 44 31.07 -8.89 16.29
N ALA A 45 32.36 -8.64 16.05
CA ALA A 45 33.32 -8.42 17.14
C ALA A 45 33.22 -7.00 17.72
N VAL A 46 33.10 -6.00 16.84
CA VAL A 46 32.99 -4.58 17.18
C VAL A 46 31.93 -3.94 16.30
N ARG A 47 31.02 -3.18 16.93
CA ARG A 47 30.04 -2.34 16.24
C ARG A 47 30.42 -0.88 16.46
N ARG A 48 30.80 -0.19 15.38
CA ARG A 48 31.10 1.25 15.40
C ARG A 48 29.92 2.07 14.89
N ARG A 49 29.60 3.16 15.58
CA ARG A 49 28.62 4.17 15.15
C ARG A 49 29.31 5.51 14.97
N PHE A 50 28.82 6.31 14.03
CA PHE A 50 29.34 7.64 13.72
C PHE A 50 28.25 8.69 13.94
N GLY A 51 28.59 9.76 14.64
CA GLY A 51 27.73 10.92 14.84
C GLY A 51 28.00 11.95 13.75
N TRP A 52 26.94 12.59 13.25
CA TRP A 52 27.03 13.60 12.18
C TRP A 52 26.35 14.90 12.60
N ALA A 53 26.87 16.01 12.10
CA ALA A 53 26.27 17.32 12.34
C ALA A 53 24.86 17.41 11.74
N PRO A 54 23.98 18.26 12.30
CA PRO A 54 22.65 18.46 11.76
C PRO A 54 22.61 18.83 10.27
N GLY A 55 21.94 18.00 9.46
CA GLY A 55 21.79 18.26 8.03
C GLY A 55 22.98 17.82 7.19
N SER A 56 23.96 17.16 7.82
CA SER A 56 25.11 16.60 7.11
C SER A 56 24.69 15.66 5.99
N ARG A 57 25.40 15.76 4.87
CA ARG A 57 25.29 14.83 3.74
C ARG A 57 26.33 13.72 3.78
N GLY A 58 27.14 13.66 4.84
CA GLY A 58 28.24 12.72 4.99
C GLY A 58 29.62 13.33 4.76
N ASP A 59 29.73 14.67 4.77
CA ASP A 59 31.01 15.37 4.61
C ASP A 59 31.90 15.16 5.83
N ALA A 60 33.18 14.86 5.61
CA ALA A 60 34.09 14.51 6.72
C ALA A 60 34.20 15.60 7.81
N ALA A 61 34.02 16.87 7.44
CA ALA A 61 34.01 18.00 8.37
C ALA A 61 32.81 18.00 9.34
N ASP A 62 31.74 17.28 9.00
CA ASP A 62 30.52 17.17 9.82
C ASP A 62 30.58 16.01 10.82
N LEU A 63 31.66 15.23 10.87
CA LEU A 63 31.79 14.12 11.80
C LEU A 63 31.89 14.66 13.24
N THR A 64 30.90 14.37 14.07
CA THR A 64 30.82 14.87 15.45
C THR A 64 31.35 13.89 16.49
N GLY A 65 31.56 12.62 16.11
CA GLY A 65 32.12 11.61 17.00
C GLY A 65 31.97 10.18 16.47
N MET A 66 32.57 9.25 17.21
CA MET A 66 32.43 7.81 16.97
C MET A 66 32.34 7.05 18.29
N GLU A 67 31.60 5.94 18.28
CA GLU A 67 31.41 5.05 19.43
C GLU A 67 31.64 3.60 19.02
N ASP A 68 32.51 2.90 19.74
CA ASP A 68 32.77 1.48 19.57
C ASP A 68 32.09 0.66 20.68
N GLU A 69 31.41 -0.40 20.27
CA GLU A 69 30.77 -1.38 21.14
C GLU A 69 31.40 -2.76 20.88
N HIS A 70 32.14 -3.29 21.86
CA HIS A 70 32.89 -4.55 21.72
C HIS A 70 32.02 -5.77 22.07
N LEU A 71 31.08 -6.10 21.19
CA LEU A 71 30.17 -7.23 21.36
C LEU A 71 30.90 -8.57 21.57
N GLY A 72 32.04 -8.78 20.90
CA GLY A 72 32.85 -9.99 21.08
C GLY A 72 33.51 -10.12 22.46
N ARG A 73 33.46 -9.07 23.29
CA ARG A 73 33.93 -9.06 24.68
C ARG A 73 32.76 -9.05 25.67
N GLY A 74 31.52 -9.21 25.20
CA GLY A 74 30.32 -9.11 26.03
C GLY A 74 30.01 -7.69 26.49
N GLU A 75 30.56 -6.65 25.85
CA GLU A 75 30.26 -5.26 26.21
C GLU A 75 28.82 -4.91 25.81
N SER A 76 28.04 -4.45 26.79
CA SER A 76 26.69 -3.92 26.57
C SER A 76 26.65 -2.49 27.08
N ARG A 77 26.78 -1.52 26.15
CA ARG A 77 26.77 -0.09 26.46
C ARG A 77 25.70 0.61 25.62
N ALA A 78 24.88 1.43 26.28
CA ALA A 78 23.97 2.33 25.58
C ALA A 78 24.74 3.36 24.75
N SER A 79 24.40 3.49 23.47
CA SER A 79 25.04 4.43 22.56
C SER A 79 24.51 5.86 22.79
N ALA A 80 25.40 6.80 23.12
CA ALA A 80 25.01 8.20 23.29
C ALA A 80 24.75 8.86 21.93
N ILE A 81 25.40 8.40 20.85
CA ILE A 81 25.06 8.82 19.47
C ILE A 81 23.61 8.45 19.14
N VAL A 82 23.20 7.20 19.41
CA VAL A 82 21.82 6.76 19.15
C VAL A 82 20.83 7.53 20.02
N ALA A 83 21.11 7.69 21.32
CA ALA A 83 20.25 8.43 22.23
C ALA A 83 20.06 9.89 21.76
N ARG A 84 21.14 10.59 21.39
CA ARG A 84 21.09 11.96 20.88
C ARG A 84 20.27 12.08 19.61
N GLU A 85 20.37 11.13 18.68
CA GLU A 85 19.59 11.19 17.43
C GLU A 85 18.10 10.89 17.69
N ILE A 86 17.77 10.02 18.66
CA ILE A 86 16.39 9.75 19.06
C ILE A 86 15.75 10.97 19.75
N GLU A 87 16.49 11.67 20.62
CA GLU A 87 16.05 12.85 21.36
C GLU A 87 15.99 14.11 20.48
N ARG A 88 16.56 14.06 19.28
CA ARG A 88 16.69 15.21 18.41
C ARG A 88 15.33 15.82 18.06
N PRO A 89 15.19 17.17 18.11
CA PRO A 89 13.94 17.83 17.75
C PRO A 89 13.47 17.48 16.34
N ARG A 90 12.19 17.15 16.21
CA ARG A 90 11.51 16.78 14.96
C ARG A 90 10.98 18.03 14.25
N VAL A 91 11.90 18.92 13.89
CA VAL A 91 11.61 20.17 13.17
C VAL A 91 11.90 19.98 11.67
N GLY A 92 10.97 20.43 10.83
CA GLY A 92 11.06 20.28 9.38
C GLY A 92 10.65 18.88 8.90
N PRO A 93 11.12 18.46 7.71
CA PRO A 93 10.83 17.13 7.18
C PRO A 93 11.34 16.02 8.12
N MET A 94 10.62 14.91 8.11
CA MET A 94 11.00 13.69 8.80
C MET A 94 12.32 13.16 8.24
N ARG A 95 13.19 12.72 9.14
CA ARG A 95 14.46 12.08 8.80
C ARG A 95 14.32 10.58 8.75
N ASP A 96 15.19 9.93 7.97
CA ASP A 96 15.34 8.49 8.08
C ASP A 96 15.94 8.10 9.44
N ILE A 97 15.80 6.83 9.80
CA ILE A 97 16.26 6.26 11.07
C ILE A 97 17.25 5.14 10.83
N ALA A 98 17.83 5.00 9.62
CA ALA A 98 18.61 3.83 9.26
C ALA A 98 19.80 3.58 10.22
N ALA A 99 20.36 4.64 10.81
CA ALA A 99 21.43 4.53 11.81
C ALA A 99 20.95 4.19 13.24
N THR A 100 19.66 4.36 13.53
CA THR A 100 19.04 4.21 14.86
C THR A 100 17.95 3.14 14.92
N ILE A 101 17.77 2.33 13.86
CA ILE A 101 16.89 1.15 13.89
C ILE A 101 17.31 0.24 15.05
N GLN A 102 16.36 -0.04 15.94
CA GLN A 102 16.53 -0.97 17.06
C GLN A 102 16.23 -2.42 16.62
N PRO A 103 16.73 -3.44 17.33
CA PRO A 103 16.52 -4.86 16.96
C PRO A 103 15.04 -5.22 16.70
N GLU A 104 14.12 -4.79 17.57
CA GLU A 104 12.70 -5.10 17.45
C GLU A 104 12.06 -4.36 16.26
N GLN A 105 12.57 -3.18 15.93
CA GLN A 105 12.15 -2.43 14.74
C GLN A 105 12.68 -3.09 13.46
N ASP A 106 13.91 -3.63 13.48
CA ASP A 106 14.50 -4.33 12.33
C ASP A 106 13.67 -5.56 11.95
N ASP A 107 13.14 -6.32 12.91
CA ASP A 107 12.24 -7.44 12.64
C ASP A 107 10.94 -6.99 11.95
N LEU A 108 10.33 -5.87 12.39
CA LEU A 108 9.14 -5.29 11.76
C LEU A 108 9.44 -4.76 10.35
N VAL A 109 10.58 -4.10 10.17
CA VAL A 109 11.04 -3.59 8.87
C VAL A 109 11.25 -4.74 7.89
N ARG A 110 11.85 -5.85 8.35
CA ARG A 110 12.23 -6.99 7.51
C ARG A 110 11.16 -8.07 7.39
N ALA A 111 10.00 -7.94 8.05
CA ALA A 111 8.94 -8.94 7.95
C ALA A 111 8.53 -9.20 6.48
N ALA A 112 8.12 -10.42 6.16
CA ALA A 112 7.88 -10.82 4.77
C ALA A 112 6.79 -9.98 4.08
N LEU A 113 6.87 -9.87 2.74
CA LEU A 113 5.90 -9.11 1.94
C LEU A 113 4.47 -9.65 2.06
N GLY A 114 4.30 -10.97 2.24
CA GLY A 114 3.00 -11.62 2.38
C GLY A 114 2.35 -11.45 3.76
N SER A 115 3.03 -10.80 4.70
CA SER A 115 2.53 -10.59 6.06
C SER A 115 1.84 -9.23 6.18
N THR A 116 0.60 -9.24 6.68
CA THR A 116 -0.03 -8.03 7.22
C THR A 116 0.61 -7.71 8.57
N VAL A 117 1.14 -6.50 8.71
CA VAL A 117 1.85 -6.05 9.93
C VAL A 117 1.15 -4.82 10.50
N CYS A 118 0.71 -4.91 11.75
CA CYS A 118 0.24 -3.77 12.53
C CYS A 118 1.33 -3.32 13.49
N VAL A 119 1.75 -2.05 13.42
CA VAL A 119 2.77 -1.48 14.32
C VAL A 119 2.09 -0.58 15.33
N GLN A 120 1.93 -1.08 16.56
CA GLN A 120 1.32 -0.35 17.68
C GLN A 120 2.37 -0.01 18.74
N GLY A 121 2.25 1.17 19.35
CA GLY A 121 3.17 1.63 20.38
C GLY A 121 2.86 3.06 20.84
N ALA A 122 3.50 3.50 21.92
CA ALA A 122 3.31 4.82 22.49
C ALA A 122 3.66 5.97 21.51
N PRO A 123 3.12 7.19 21.70
CA PRO A 123 3.57 8.36 20.97
C PRO A 123 5.11 8.46 21.00
N GLY A 124 5.72 8.76 19.86
CA GLY A 124 7.17 8.95 19.78
C GLY A 124 8.01 7.70 19.49
N THR A 125 7.47 6.48 19.53
CA THR A 125 8.23 5.23 19.33
C THR A 125 8.67 4.92 17.90
N GLY A 126 8.62 5.89 16.98
CA GLY A 126 9.14 5.73 15.61
C GLY A 126 8.27 4.88 14.67
N LYS A 127 6.99 4.63 14.98
CA LYS A 127 6.08 3.79 14.16
C LYS A 127 6.04 4.17 12.67
N THR A 128 5.88 5.46 12.38
CA THR A 128 5.88 5.97 11.00
C THR A 128 7.23 5.71 10.31
N ALA A 129 8.33 5.86 11.06
CA ALA A 129 9.67 5.61 10.55
C ALA A 129 9.83 4.12 10.20
N VAL A 130 9.41 3.22 11.09
CA VAL A 130 9.38 1.77 10.85
C VAL A 130 8.58 1.44 9.59
N GLY A 131 7.39 2.02 9.42
CA GLY A 131 6.56 1.79 8.22
C GLY A 131 7.23 2.24 6.92
N LEU A 132 7.90 3.39 6.93
CA LEU A 132 8.63 3.91 5.76
C LEU A 132 9.89 3.10 5.45
N HIS A 133 10.63 2.68 6.47
CA HIS A 133 11.80 1.82 6.29
C HIS A 133 11.39 0.44 5.81
N ARG A 134 10.26 -0.10 6.29
CA ARG A 134 9.64 -1.31 5.75
C ARG A 134 9.33 -1.15 4.26
N ALA A 135 8.71 -0.05 3.85
CA ALA A 135 8.45 0.21 2.44
C ALA A 135 9.74 0.22 1.60
N ALA A 136 10.78 0.92 2.07
CA ALA A 136 12.09 0.95 1.40
C ALA A 136 12.78 -0.43 1.35
N TYR A 137 12.65 -1.22 2.41
CA TYR A 137 13.17 -2.59 2.45
C TYR A 137 12.43 -3.51 1.46
N LEU A 138 11.11 -3.40 1.38
CA LEU A 138 10.30 -4.18 0.44
C LEU A 138 10.62 -3.80 -1.00
N LEU A 139 10.80 -2.51 -1.31
CA LEU A 139 11.24 -2.01 -2.62
C LEU A 139 12.60 -2.58 -3.03
N TYR A 140 13.54 -2.64 -2.09
CA TYR A 140 14.86 -3.24 -2.31
C TYR A 140 14.81 -4.76 -2.53
N THR A 141 14.04 -5.48 -1.72
CA THR A 141 14.01 -6.96 -1.73
C THR A 141 13.08 -7.56 -2.79
N HIS A 142 12.02 -6.84 -3.17
CA HIS A 142 11.00 -7.33 -4.11
C HIS A 142 10.74 -6.35 -5.27
N PRO A 143 11.78 -5.82 -5.96
CA PRO A 143 11.63 -4.73 -6.92
C PRO A 143 10.70 -5.11 -8.08
N GLN A 144 10.77 -6.34 -8.57
CA GLN A 144 9.93 -6.80 -9.69
C GLN A 144 8.43 -6.88 -9.32
N ARG A 145 8.10 -7.33 -8.11
CA ARG A 145 6.71 -7.44 -7.65
C ARG A 145 6.10 -6.06 -7.43
N ILE A 146 6.84 -5.17 -6.77
CA ILE A 146 6.34 -3.84 -6.42
C ILE A 146 6.28 -2.93 -7.65
N ARG A 147 7.20 -3.08 -8.63
CA ARG A 147 7.08 -2.37 -9.92
C ARG A 147 5.78 -2.68 -10.67
N ARG A 148 5.26 -3.91 -10.56
CA ARG A 148 4.00 -4.31 -11.20
C ARG A 148 2.76 -3.89 -10.39
N GLY A 149 2.80 -4.06 -9.07
CA GLY A 149 1.66 -3.77 -8.19
C GLY A 149 1.55 -2.32 -7.71
N GLY A 150 2.63 -1.54 -7.80
CA GLY A 150 2.75 -0.23 -7.17
C GLY A 150 2.94 -0.30 -5.65
N LEU A 151 3.26 0.84 -5.05
CA LEU A 151 3.25 1.04 -3.60
C LEU A 151 2.52 2.35 -3.30
N LEU A 152 1.48 2.27 -2.46
CA LEU A 152 0.67 3.40 -2.01
C LEU A 152 0.85 3.62 -0.50
N ILE A 153 1.21 4.84 -0.13
CA ILE A 153 1.20 5.30 1.26
C ILE A 153 -0.02 6.18 1.45
N LEU A 154 -0.87 5.78 2.39
CA LEU A 154 -2.04 6.56 2.81
C LEU A 154 -1.71 7.34 4.08
N GLY A 155 -1.71 8.66 3.97
CA GLY A 155 -1.58 9.58 5.09
C GLY A 155 -2.94 10.12 5.54
N PRO A 156 -3.07 10.58 6.80
CA PRO A 156 -4.30 11.15 7.32
C PRO A 156 -4.63 12.51 6.69
N ASN A 157 -3.63 13.26 6.24
CA ASN A 157 -3.80 14.57 5.61
C ASN A 157 -2.56 14.97 4.79
N PRO A 158 -2.65 15.98 3.91
CA PRO A 158 -1.51 16.42 3.09
C PRO A 158 -0.32 16.93 3.90
N THR A 159 -0.54 17.61 5.04
CA THR A 159 0.55 18.11 5.88
C THR A 159 1.42 16.99 6.43
N PHE A 160 0.81 15.89 6.87
CA PHE A 160 1.53 14.70 7.30
C PHE A 160 2.33 14.07 6.15
N LEU A 161 1.75 14.01 4.94
CA LEU A 161 2.45 13.50 3.77
C LEU A 161 3.67 14.36 3.42
N SER A 162 3.53 15.69 3.44
CA SER A 162 4.66 16.60 3.24
C SER A 162 5.75 16.42 4.30
N TYR A 163 5.36 16.17 5.55
CA TYR A 163 6.32 15.89 6.62
C TYR A 163 7.15 14.62 6.35
N ILE A 164 6.55 13.55 5.82
CA ILE A 164 7.26 12.27 5.59
C ILE A 164 7.90 12.14 4.20
N ALA A 165 7.64 13.10 3.30
CA ALA A 165 7.93 12.98 1.87
C ALA A 165 9.40 12.69 1.56
N GLU A 166 10.32 13.22 2.37
CA GLU A 166 11.78 13.15 2.15
C GLU A 166 12.42 11.83 2.61
N VAL A 167 11.73 11.01 3.41
CA VAL A 167 12.32 9.80 4.00
C VAL A 167 12.68 8.77 2.91
N LEU A 168 11.77 8.48 1.99
CA LEU A 168 12.01 7.49 0.93
C LEU A 168 13.05 7.96 -0.09
N PRO A 169 13.00 9.22 -0.60
CA PRO A 169 14.07 9.78 -1.41
C PRO A 169 15.45 9.71 -0.74
N ALA A 170 15.54 10.00 0.56
CA ALA A 170 16.80 9.92 1.32
C ALA A 170 17.37 8.48 1.43
N LEU A 171 16.53 7.47 1.21
CA LEU A 171 16.89 6.04 1.15
C LEU A 171 17.08 5.53 -0.30
N GLY A 172 17.04 6.43 -1.29
CA GLY A 172 17.20 6.12 -2.70
C GLY A 172 15.95 5.58 -3.38
N GLU A 173 14.78 5.71 -2.75
CA GLU A 173 13.52 5.22 -3.30
C GLU A 173 12.71 6.35 -3.96
N SER A 174 12.20 6.08 -5.17
CA SER A 174 11.42 7.02 -5.97
C SER A 174 10.19 6.34 -6.58
N GLY A 175 9.24 7.12 -7.09
CA GLY A 175 8.04 6.59 -7.74
C GLY A 175 7.00 5.99 -6.78
N VAL A 176 7.13 6.23 -5.48
CA VAL A 176 6.13 5.81 -4.48
C VAL A 176 4.98 6.80 -4.46
N ARG A 177 3.76 6.32 -4.66
CA ARG A 177 2.55 7.16 -4.58
C ARG A 177 2.19 7.42 -3.12
N GLN A 178 2.02 8.69 -2.79
CA GLN A 178 1.53 9.12 -1.48
C GLN A 178 0.22 9.87 -1.66
N SER A 179 -0.80 9.51 -0.89
CA SER A 179 -2.13 10.09 -1.02
C SER A 179 -2.89 10.08 0.31
N THR A 180 -4.03 10.75 0.34
CA THR A 180 -4.97 10.68 1.46
C THR A 180 -6.16 9.81 1.07
N LEU A 181 -6.87 9.26 2.04
CA LEU A 181 -8.07 8.47 1.77
C LEU A 181 -9.06 9.27 0.91
N ASP A 182 -9.32 10.52 1.26
CA ASP A 182 -10.20 11.42 0.53
C ASP A 182 -9.79 11.58 -0.94
N ARG A 183 -8.49 11.71 -1.24
CA ARG A 183 -8.01 11.84 -2.63
C ARG A 183 -8.20 10.54 -3.43
N GLU A 184 -8.12 9.38 -2.79
CA GLU A 184 -8.31 8.10 -3.46
C GLU A 184 -9.79 7.79 -3.73
N ILE A 185 -10.70 8.28 -2.89
CA ILE A 185 -12.13 7.95 -2.98
C ILE A 185 -13.01 9.09 -3.52
N ALA A 186 -12.54 10.34 -3.50
CA ALA A 186 -13.32 11.50 -3.96
C ALA A 186 -13.48 11.48 -5.47
N ARG A 187 -14.61 10.91 -5.92
CA ARG A 187 -15.05 10.96 -7.32
C ARG A 187 -15.83 12.24 -7.65
N HIS A 188 -16.36 12.91 -6.63
CA HIS A 188 -17.18 14.11 -6.75
C HIS A 188 -16.79 15.15 -5.68
N PRO A 189 -16.99 16.45 -5.96
CA PRO A 189 -16.77 17.49 -4.96
C PRO A 189 -17.61 17.26 -3.70
N VAL A 190 -16.99 17.39 -2.53
CA VAL A 190 -17.69 17.33 -1.25
C VAL A 190 -18.55 18.58 -1.08
N THR A 191 -19.86 18.41 -0.97
CA THR A 191 -20.82 19.53 -0.81
C THR A 191 -21.34 19.68 0.61
N ARG A 192 -21.16 18.67 1.47
CA ARG A 192 -21.60 18.66 2.86
C ARG A 192 -20.76 17.67 3.66
N THR A 193 -20.52 17.99 4.92
CA THR A 193 -19.91 17.10 5.91
C THR A 193 -20.97 16.67 6.92
N ASP A 194 -20.97 15.39 7.28
CA ASP A 194 -21.88 14.85 8.29
C ASP A 194 -21.42 15.22 9.70
N ASP A 195 -22.33 15.20 10.67
CA ASP A 195 -21.99 15.26 12.08
C ASP A 195 -21.34 13.94 12.56
N ALA A 196 -20.73 13.96 13.75
CA ALA A 196 -19.98 12.80 14.26
C ALA A 196 -20.84 11.52 14.36
N PRO A 197 -22.09 11.56 14.85
CA PRO A 197 -22.95 10.36 14.87
C PRO A 197 -23.26 9.82 13.47
N ALA A 198 -23.63 10.67 12.50
CA ALA A 198 -23.93 10.21 11.16
C ALA A 198 -22.68 9.69 10.41
N ALA A 199 -21.53 10.34 10.61
CA ALA A 199 -20.26 9.87 10.06
C ALA A 199 -19.87 8.48 10.61
N ALA A 200 -19.99 8.28 11.93
CA ALA A 200 -19.72 6.99 12.56
C ALA A 200 -20.63 5.88 12.00
N LEU A 201 -21.91 6.17 11.82
CA LEU A 201 -22.86 5.22 11.22
C LEU A 201 -22.50 4.90 9.76
N LYS A 202 -22.16 5.91 8.95
CA LYS A 202 -21.83 5.73 7.52
C LYS A 202 -20.50 5.01 7.29
N HIS A 203 -19.58 5.06 8.26
CA HIS A 203 -18.29 4.37 8.21
C HIS A 203 -18.36 2.93 8.74
N ASP A 204 -19.52 2.47 9.21
CA ASP A 204 -19.74 1.09 9.62
C ASP A 204 -19.84 0.17 8.40
N ALA A 205 -19.28 -1.04 8.50
CA ALA A 205 -19.32 -2.03 7.42
C ALA A 205 -20.76 -2.39 6.99
N ARG A 206 -21.74 -2.27 7.91
CA ARG A 206 -23.17 -2.48 7.62
C ARG A 206 -23.73 -1.47 6.61
N THR A 207 -23.11 -0.31 6.44
CA THR A 207 -23.51 0.66 5.40
C THR A 207 -23.37 0.08 4.00
N ALA A 208 -22.43 -0.85 3.76
CA ALA A 208 -22.33 -1.54 2.48
C ALA A 208 -23.61 -2.32 2.14
N GLU A 209 -24.22 -2.97 3.14
CA GLU A 209 -25.49 -3.69 2.97
C GLU A 209 -26.67 -2.73 2.75
N VAL A 210 -26.68 -1.60 3.46
CA VAL A 210 -27.69 -0.54 3.24
C VAL A 210 -27.61 0.00 1.82
N LEU A 211 -26.40 0.30 1.32
CA LEU A 211 -26.18 0.77 -0.04
C LEU A 211 -26.59 -0.28 -1.08
N ARG A 212 -26.25 -1.56 -0.84
CA ARG A 212 -26.67 -2.68 -1.69
C ARG A 212 -28.19 -2.77 -1.77
N ARG A 213 -28.88 -2.76 -0.63
CA ARG A 213 -30.36 -2.78 -0.57
C ARG A 213 -30.97 -1.57 -1.26
N ALA A 214 -30.45 -0.37 -1.00
CA ALA A 214 -30.95 0.86 -1.61
C ALA A 214 -30.77 0.86 -3.14
N LEU A 215 -29.64 0.35 -3.63
CA LEU A 215 -29.38 0.20 -5.06
C LEU A 215 -30.36 -0.79 -5.70
N TYR A 216 -30.50 -1.99 -5.12
CA TYR A 216 -31.37 -3.03 -5.68
C TYR A 216 -32.86 -2.79 -5.44
N ALA A 217 -33.24 -1.94 -4.49
CA ALA A 217 -34.62 -1.46 -4.34
C ALA A 217 -35.09 -0.63 -5.55
N ARG A 218 -34.16 -0.10 -6.35
CA ARG A 218 -34.46 0.56 -7.63
C ARG A 218 -34.66 -0.41 -8.79
N VAL A 219 -34.33 -1.69 -8.59
CA VAL A 219 -34.51 -2.74 -9.60
C VAL A 219 -35.85 -3.41 -9.36
N ASP A 220 -36.88 -2.87 -10.00
CA ASP A 220 -38.23 -3.42 -9.96
C ASP A 220 -38.62 -4.00 -11.33
N PRO A 221 -38.48 -5.32 -11.53
CA PRO A 221 -38.93 -5.96 -12.75
C PRO A 221 -40.46 -5.97 -12.90
N GLY A 222 -41.22 -5.87 -11.80
CA GLY A 222 -42.69 -5.85 -11.83
C GLY A 222 -43.26 -4.50 -12.27
N ALA A 223 -42.53 -3.40 -12.03
CA ALA A 223 -42.86 -2.10 -12.59
C ALA A 223 -42.59 -1.99 -14.10
N ALA A 224 -41.76 -2.88 -14.66
CA ALA A 224 -41.53 -2.92 -16.09
C ALA A 224 -42.73 -3.60 -16.79
N GLY A 225 -43.49 -2.83 -17.55
CA GLY A 225 -44.42 -3.38 -18.53
C GLY A 225 -43.69 -4.12 -19.65
N ASP A 226 -44.44 -4.60 -20.64
CA ASP A 226 -43.83 -5.26 -21.79
C ASP A 226 -42.87 -4.33 -22.52
N LEU A 227 -41.69 -4.87 -22.87
CA LEU A 227 -40.70 -4.15 -23.65
C LEU A 227 -40.92 -4.44 -25.13
N ALA A 228 -41.10 -3.38 -25.92
CA ALA A 228 -41.12 -3.46 -27.37
C ALA A 228 -39.75 -3.06 -27.92
N VAL A 229 -39.07 -4.01 -28.58
CA VAL A 229 -37.77 -3.80 -29.23
C VAL A 229 -38.01 -3.64 -30.74
N PRO A 230 -37.84 -2.44 -31.32
CA PRO A 230 -37.96 -2.23 -32.75
C PRO A 230 -36.76 -2.83 -33.50
N ASP A 231 -37.03 -3.44 -34.65
CA ASP A 231 -36.04 -4.01 -35.56
C ASP A 231 -36.56 -3.89 -37.01
N GLY A 232 -36.12 -2.85 -37.72
CA GLY A 232 -36.65 -2.51 -39.05
C GLY A 232 -38.17 -2.34 -39.04
N ALA A 233 -38.88 -3.13 -39.85
CA ALA A 233 -40.34 -3.14 -39.90
C ALA A 233 -41.00 -3.98 -38.78
N TYR A 234 -40.21 -4.70 -37.99
CA TYR A 234 -40.68 -5.57 -36.92
C TYR A 234 -40.60 -4.88 -35.55
N ARG A 235 -41.47 -5.34 -34.65
CA ARG A 235 -41.42 -5.03 -33.22
C ARG A 235 -41.47 -6.32 -32.43
N TRP A 236 -40.38 -6.62 -31.73
CA TRP A 236 -40.28 -7.79 -30.86
C TRP A 236 -40.79 -7.44 -29.47
N ARG A 237 -41.83 -8.17 -29.02
CA ARG A 237 -42.36 -8.02 -27.67
C ARG A 237 -41.62 -8.95 -26.71
N VAL A 238 -41.05 -8.38 -25.66
CA VAL A 238 -40.52 -9.09 -24.50
C VAL A 238 -41.53 -8.91 -23.36
N PRO A 239 -42.29 -9.98 -23.02
CA PRO A 239 -43.27 -9.93 -21.95
C PRO A 239 -42.65 -9.53 -20.61
N ALA A 240 -43.40 -8.81 -19.78
CA ALA A 240 -42.98 -8.44 -18.43
C ALA A 240 -42.52 -9.64 -17.59
N GLU A 241 -43.22 -10.79 -17.70
CA GLU A 241 -42.83 -12.06 -17.05
C GLU A 241 -41.43 -12.55 -17.46
N ALA A 242 -41.05 -12.35 -18.73
CA ALA A 242 -39.75 -12.78 -19.23
C ALA A 242 -38.65 -11.84 -18.74
N LEU A 243 -38.93 -10.52 -18.70
CA LEU A 243 -38.04 -9.53 -18.10
C LEU A 243 -37.81 -9.83 -16.61
N ALA A 244 -38.88 -10.13 -15.88
CA ALA A 244 -38.82 -10.42 -14.45
C ALA A 244 -37.99 -11.66 -14.16
N ARG A 245 -38.17 -12.73 -14.94
CA ARG A 245 -37.34 -13.94 -14.84
C ARG A 245 -35.87 -13.64 -15.15
N ILE A 246 -35.56 -12.93 -16.24
CA ILE A 246 -34.18 -12.58 -16.61
C ILE A 246 -33.51 -11.79 -15.48
N VAL A 247 -34.20 -10.81 -14.90
CA VAL A 247 -33.67 -10.01 -13.79
C VAL A 247 -33.47 -10.87 -12.54
N ALA A 248 -34.41 -11.74 -12.20
CA ALA A 248 -34.31 -12.63 -11.04
C ALA A 248 -33.10 -13.57 -11.16
N GLU A 249 -32.95 -14.25 -12.30
CA GLU A 249 -31.82 -15.16 -12.55
C GLU A 249 -30.47 -14.43 -12.47
N VAL A 250 -30.36 -13.22 -13.02
CA VAL A 250 -29.11 -12.45 -12.92
C VAL A 250 -28.84 -12.00 -11.49
N ARG A 251 -29.88 -11.72 -10.69
CA ARG A 251 -29.71 -11.36 -9.28
C ARG A 251 -29.24 -12.54 -8.43
N GLU A 252 -29.71 -13.76 -8.73
CA GLU A 252 -29.28 -14.99 -8.03
C GLU A 252 -27.79 -15.27 -8.22
N GLU A 253 -27.18 -14.79 -9.32
CA GLU A 253 -25.73 -14.90 -9.57
C GLU A 253 -24.89 -13.91 -8.75
N GLU A 254 -25.53 -12.95 -8.06
CA GLU A 254 -24.90 -11.87 -7.29
C GLU A 254 -23.72 -11.14 -7.99
N PRO A 255 -23.84 -10.75 -9.27
CA PRO A 255 -22.77 -10.00 -9.93
C PRO A 255 -22.66 -8.57 -9.36
N PRO A 256 -21.51 -7.89 -9.54
CA PRO A 256 -21.43 -6.44 -9.40
C PRO A 256 -22.52 -5.76 -10.24
N TYR A 257 -23.12 -4.68 -9.74
CA TYR A 257 -24.33 -4.10 -10.33
C TYR A 257 -24.22 -3.82 -11.84
N ASP A 258 -23.13 -3.17 -12.27
CA ASP A 258 -22.94 -2.85 -13.70
C ASP A 258 -22.78 -4.12 -14.56
N VAL A 259 -22.10 -5.14 -14.03
CA VAL A 259 -22.00 -6.45 -14.70
C VAL A 259 -23.37 -7.12 -14.79
N GLY A 260 -24.16 -7.07 -13.72
CA GLY A 260 -25.53 -7.57 -13.70
C GLY A 260 -26.42 -6.84 -14.72
N ARG A 261 -26.32 -5.52 -14.79
CA ARG A 261 -27.04 -4.70 -15.77
C ARG A 261 -26.73 -5.11 -17.21
N GLU A 262 -25.45 -5.29 -17.54
CA GLU A 262 -25.05 -5.75 -18.88
C GLU A 262 -25.49 -7.19 -19.15
N ARG A 263 -25.46 -8.08 -18.15
CA ARG A 263 -26.00 -9.44 -18.28
C ARG A 263 -27.50 -9.45 -18.55
N VAL A 264 -28.28 -8.61 -17.87
CA VAL A 264 -29.72 -8.46 -18.14
C VAL A 264 -29.94 -8.01 -19.59
N ARG A 265 -29.20 -6.99 -20.05
CA ARG A 265 -29.27 -6.53 -21.45
C ARG A 265 -28.95 -7.67 -22.42
N ALA A 266 -27.85 -8.40 -22.21
CA ALA A 266 -27.44 -9.49 -23.07
C ALA A 266 -28.49 -10.63 -23.11
N ARG A 267 -29.11 -10.97 -21.97
CA ARG A 267 -30.17 -11.98 -21.91
C ARG A 267 -31.46 -11.54 -22.60
N ILE A 268 -31.81 -10.25 -22.53
CA ILE A 268 -32.94 -9.70 -23.29
C ILE A 268 -32.68 -9.80 -24.79
N VAL A 269 -31.47 -9.44 -25.24
CA VAL A 269 -31.06 -9.57 -26.65
C VAL A 269 -31.15 -11.03 -27.10
N ARG A 270 -30.57 -11.95 -26.33
CA ARG A 270 -30.65 -13.39 -26.60
C ARG A 270 -32.11 -13.89 -26.67
N TYR A 271 -32.96 -13.44 -25.76
CA TYR A 271 -34.38 -13.79 -25.77
C TYR A 271 -35.09 -13.35 -27.06
N VAL A 272 -34.76 -12.15 -27.56
CA VAL A 272 -35.29 -11.65 -28.83
C VAL A 272 -34.73 -12.44 -30.02
N GLN A 273 -33.42 -12.71 -30.03
CA GLN A 273 -32.77 -13.51 -31.08
C GLN A 273 -33.40 -14.91 -31.20
N GLU A 274 -33.59 -15.62 -30.07
CA GLU A 274 -34.21 -16.95 -30.05
C GLU A 274 -35.67 -16.93 -30.57
N ARG A 275 -36.37 -15.80 -30.48
CA ARG A 275 -37.71 -15.63 -31.06
C ARG A 275 -37.66 -15.28 -32.54
N ALA A 276 -36.71 -14.47 -32.95
CA ALA A 276 -36.47 -14.16 -34.35
C ALA A 276 -36.10 -15.42 -35.15
N GLU A 277 -35.21 -16.25 -34.59
CA GLU A 277 -34.78 -17.51 -35.19
C GLU A 277 -35.92 -18.51 -35.35
N ARG A 278 -36.78 -18.66 -34.33
CA ARG A 278 -37.97 -19.52 -34.41
C ARG A 278 -38.95 -19.08 -35.50
N ARG A 279 -38.98 -17.79 -35.83
CA ARG A 279 -39.91 -17.23 -36.83
C ARG A 279 -39.34 -17.26 -38.25
N ALA A 280 -38.05 -16.97 -38.43
CA ALA A 280 -37.46 -16.68 -39.73
C ALA A 280 -36.16 -17.45 -40.05
N GLY A 281 -35.73 -18.37 -39.18
CA GLY A 281 -34.44 -19.07 -39.31
C GLY A 281 -33.25 -18.27 -38.75
N PRO A 282 -32.01 -18.81 -38.85
CA PRO A 282 -30.82 -18.19 -38.28
C PRO A 282 -30.67 -16.72 -38.66
N GLN A 283 -30.48 -15.84 -37.68
CA GLN A 283 -30.36 -14.40 -37.92
C GLN A 283 -28.92 -14.00 -38.29
N SER A 284 -28.77 -12.93 -39.08
CA SER A 284 -27.45 -12.43 -39.51
C SER A 284 -26.66 -11.79 -38.36
N ASN A 285 -25.35 -11.58 -38.56
CA ASN A 285 -24.43 -10.95 -37.60
C ASN A 285 -24.82 -9.52 -37.16
N ALA A 286 -25.84 -8.90 -37.76
CA ALA A 286 -26.34 -7.58 -37.34
C ALA A 286 -26.89 -7.54 -35.89
N TRP A 287 -27.09 -8.71 -35.27
CA TRP A 287 -27.60 -8.86 -33.91
C TRP A 287 -26.52 -9.14 -32.85
N LEU A 288 -25.24 -9.27 -33.24
CA LEU A 288 -24.08 -9.41 -32.34
C LEU A 288 -23.59 -8.03 -31.85
#